data_AF-A0A0A1W458-F1
#
_entry.id   AF-A0A0A1W458-F1
#
_cell.length_a   1.000
_cell.length_b   1.000
_cell.length_c   1.000
_cell.angle_alpha   90.00
_cell.angle_beta   90.00
_cell.angle_gamma   90.00
#
_symmetry.space_group_name_H-M   'P 1'
#
loop_
_entity.id
_entity.type
_entity.pdbx_description
1 polymer ?
#
loop_
_entity_poly.entity_id
_entity_poly.type
_entity_poly.pdbx_seq_one_letter_code
_entity_poly.pdbx_strand_id
1 'polypeptide(L)'
;MSLRSLLSRAPRTSAFVLVLAPLLLAPSPARSAPSGPGDSPPASDGSGALEINTGRARLITLPRPMTDLFVADDSIADVQVRSPTQLYIFGKKPGETTVSATARGGAVVYAATVRVGNNLERYRPPPRWRRAASARPGDPARLRARCG
;
A
#
# COMPACT_ATOMS: atom_id res chain seq x y z
N MET A 1 -53.39 -22.78 -2.70
CA MET A 1 -52.15 -22.25 -3.31
C MET A 1 -51.09 -23.35 -3.25
N SER A 2 -50.42 -23.58 -4.38
CA SER A 2 -49.72 -24.82 -4.79
C SER A 2 -48.78 -25.49 -3.80
N LEU A 3 -49.03 -26.79 -3.64
CA LEU A 3 -48.15 -27.83 -3.11
C LEU A 3 -47.62 -28.62 -4.31
N ARG A 4 -46.36 -28.45 -4.77
CA ARG A 4 -45.77 -29.33 -5.81
C ARG A 4 -44.26 -29.50 -5.70
N SER A 5 -43.89 -30.77 -5.50
CA SER A 5 -42.73 -31.49 -6.03
C SER A 5 -41.33 -31.22 -5.48
N LEU A 6 -40.93 -32.11 -4.56
CA LEU A 6 -39.66 -32.81 -4.69
C LEU A 6 -39.56 -33.45 -6.09
N LEU A 7 -38.42 -33.28 -6.78
CA LEU A 7 -37.83 -34.39 -7.52
C LEU A 7 -36.36 -34.12 -7.87
N SER A 8 -35.53 -34.97 -7.29
CA SER A 8 -34.16 -35.31 -7.63
C SER A 8 -33.92 -35.52 -9.13
N ARG A 9 -32.74 -35.15 -9.64
CA ARG A 9 -32.00 -35.93 -10.65
C ARG A 9 -30.55 -35.43 -10.82
N ALA A 10 -29.67 -36.15 -10.11
CA ALA A 10 -28.39 -36.75 -10.50
C ALA A 10 -27.56 -36.21 -11.71
N PRO A 11 -26.23 -36.40 -11.67
CA PRO A 11 -25.24 -35.74 -12.52
C PRO A 11 -25.07 -36.42 -13.88
N ARG A 12 -24.76 -35.64 -14.92
CA ARG A 12 -24.37 -36.14 -16.24
C ARG A 12 -22.85 -36.25 -16.32
N THR A 13 -22.36 -37.44 -15.99
CA THR A 13 -21.01 -37.90 -16.36
C THR A 13 -20.99 -38.41 -17.79
N SER A 14 -19.80 -38.34 -18.39
CA SER A 14 -19.27 -39.22 -19.43
C SER A 14 -19.30 -38.70 -20.87
N ALA A 15 -18.11 -38.28 -21.34
CA ALA A 15 -17.62 -38.67 -22.65
C ALA A 15 -16.10 -38.84 -22.55
N PHE A 16 -15.70 -40.10 -22.45
CA PHE A 16 -14.35 -40.63 -22.52
C PHE A 16 -13.87 -40.53 -23.98
N VAL A 17 -12.75 -39.85 -24.24
CA VAL A 17 -11.97 -40.04 -25.48
C VAL A 17 -10.52 -40.22 -25.07
N LEU A 18 -9.98 -41.38 -25.45
CA LEU A 18 -8.64 -41.88 -25.14
C LEU A 18 -7.87 -42.01 -26.46
N VAL A 19 -6.53 -42.07 -26.35
CA VAL A 19 -5.49 -42.41 -27.37
C VAL A 19 -4.75 -41.18 -27.97
N LEU A 20 -3.42 -41.03 -28.07
CA LEU A 20 -2.19 -41.63 -27.50
C LEU A 20 -0.96 -40.87 -28.12
N ALA A 21 0.09 -40.56 -27.31
CA ALA A 21 1.52 -40.34 -27.65
C ALA A 21 2.01 -39.05 -28.41
N PRO A 22 3.31 -38.65 -28.32
CA PRO A 22 4.26 -38.64 -27.19
C PRO A 22 4.98 -37.28 -26.96
N LEU A 23 5.63 -37.22 -25.79
CA LEU A 23 6.70 -36.35 -25.25
C LEU A 23 7.57 -35.52 -26.24
N LEU A 24 7.47 -34.19 -26.15
CA LEU A 24 8.55 -33.25 -26.48
C LEU A 24 8.69 -32.24 -25.33
N LEU A 25 9.77 -32.41 -24.58
CA LEU A 25 10.14 -31.63 -23.41
C LEU A 25 10.72 -30.27 -23.87
N ALA A 26 9.89 -29.23 -23.93
CA ALA A 26 10.37 -27.87 -24.18
C ALA A 26 10.68 -27.16 -22.84
N PRO A 27 11.92 -26.69 -22.59
CA PRO A 27 12.20 -25.87 -21.41
C PRO A 27 11.51 -24.52 -21.57
N SER A 28 10.49 -24.27 -20.75
CA SER A 28 9.92 -22.94 -20.61
C SER A 28 10.95 -22.05 -19.91
N PRO A 29 11.41 -20.93 -20.50
CA PRO A 29 12.12 -19.94 -19.71
C PRO A 29 11.12 -19.35 -18.71
N ALA A 30 11.24 -19.75 -17.45
CA ALA A 30 10.60 -19.08 -16.33
C ALA A 30 11.02 -17.61 -16.40
N ARG A 31 10.12 -16.77 -16.91
CA ARG A 31 10.28 -15.32 -16.94
C ARG A 31 10.21 -14.87 -15.48
N SER A 32 11.37 -14.69 -14.86
CA SER A 32 11.50 -14.03 -13.57
C SER A 32 10.79 -12.68 -13.65
N ALA A 33 9.63 -12.58 -13.00
CA ALA A 33 8.98 -11.30 -12.82
C ALA A 33 9.87 -10.47 -11.88
N PRO A 34 10.29 -9.25 -12.26
CA PRO A 34 10.94 -8.36 -11.31
C PRO A 34 9.92 -8.07 -10.22
N SER A 35 10.25 -8.47 -9.00
CA SER A 35 9.63 -7.99 -7.78
C SER A 35 9.70 -6.47 -7.84
N GLY A 36 8.57 -5.82 -8.14
CA GLY A 36 8.45 -4.38 -8.04
C GLY A 36 8.79 -3.97 -6.61
N PRO A 37 9.37 -2.78 -6.39
CA PRO A 37 9.60 -2.28 -5.04
C PRO A 37 8.24 -2.23 -4.32
N GLY A 38 8.04 -3.18 -3.42
CA GLY A 38 6.95 -3.14 -2.47
C GLY A 38 7.21 -1.95 -1.57
N ASP A 39 6.47 -0.87 -1.80
CA ASP A 39 6.40 0.30 -0.94
C ASP A 39 5.71 -0.12 0.37
N SER A 40 6.41 -0.93 1.16
CA SER A 40 6.02 -1.24 2.53
C SER A 40 6.60 -0.13 3.38
N PRO A 41 5.77 0.73 4.00
CA PRO A 41 6.28 1.86 4.77
C PRO A 41 7.20 1.33 5.88
N PRO A 42 8.43 1.86 6.00
CA PRO A 42 9.48 1.29 6.85
C PRO A 42 8.97 1.21 8.28
N ALA A 43 8.87 0.01 8.88
CA ALA A 43 8.56 -0.15 10.30
C ALA A 43 9.53 0.72 11.10
N SER A 44 9.07 1.87 11.61
CA SER A 44 9.94 2.78 12.36
C SER A 44 10.22 2.14 13.71
N ASP A 45 11.39 1.53 13.83
CA ASP A 45 11.92 1.02 15.08
C ASP A 45 12.05 2.18 16.07
N GLY A 46 11.23 2.09 17.12
CA GLY A 46 10.91 3.19 17.99
C GLY A 46 12.06 3.64 18.86
N SER A 47 12.68 4.77 18.50
CA SER A 47 13.34 5.77 19.37
C SER A 47 13.93 6.86 18.48
N GLY A 48 13.20 7.94 18.17
CA GLY A 48 13.71 9.01 17.30
C GLY A 48 12.66 9.98 16.79
N ALA A 49 13.04 10.79 15.79
CA ALA A 49 12.12 11.66 15.08
C ALA A 49 11.27 10.82 14.10
N LEU A 50 9.95 10.85 14.28
CA LEU A 50 8.99 10.14 13.44
C LEU A 50 8.37 11.11 12.45
N GLU A 51 8.69 10.96 11.17
CA GLU A 51 8.10 11.76 10.11
C GLU A 51 6.79 11.12 9.61
N ILE A 52 5.70 11.87 9.67
CA ILE A 52 4.38 11.47 9.20
C ILE A 52 3.83 12.56 8.29
N ASN A 53 3.13 12.20 7.22
CA ASN A 53 2.47 13.21 6.40
C ASN A 53 1.07 13.51 6.95
N THR A 54 0.58 14.74 6.78
CA THR A 54 -0.79 15.10 7.14
C THR A 54 -1.79 14.14 6.49
N GLY A 55 -2.74 13.63 7.28
CA GLY A 55 -3.73 12.64 6.85
C GLY A 55 -3.21 11.20 6.76
N ARG A 56 -1.97 10.93 7.19
CA ARG A 56 -1.42 9.58 7.29
C ARG A 56 -1.33 9.16 8.75
N ALA A 57 -1.35 7.84 8.93
CA ALA A 57 -1.24 7.20 10.23
C ALA A 57 -0.04 6.26 10.22
N ARG A 58 0.62 6.15 11.38
CA ARG A 58 1.71 5.21 11.60
C ARG A 58 1.34 4.24 12.70
N LEU A 59 1.43 2.94 12.42
CA LEU A 59 1.42 1.91 13.46
C LEU A 59 2.78 1.84 14.12
N ILE A 60 2.81 1.98 15.44
CA ILE A 60 3.96 1.79 16.30
C ILE A 60 3.73 0.55 17.16
N THR A 61 4.69 -0.37 17.12
CA THR A 61 4.72 -1.55 17.98
C THR A 61 5.74 -1.32 19.07
N LEU A 62 5.31 -1.43 20.32
CA LEU A 62 6.14 -1.22 21.49
C LEU A 62 6.74 -2.55 21.95
N PRO A 63 7.98 -2.55 22.48
CA PRO A 63 8.62 -3.76 22.99
C PRO A 63 7.99 -4.26 24.30
N ARG A 64 7.23 -3.42 25.01
CA ARG A 64 6.61 -3.71 26.32
C ARG A 64 5.23 -3.05 26.40
N PRO A 65 4.30 -3.59 27.21
CA PRO A 65 3.00 -2.97 27.39
C PRO A 65 3.12 -1.61 28.11
N MET A 66 2.54 -0.58 27.52
CA MET A 66 2.39 0.74 28.14
C MET A 66 1.12 0.78 29.02
N THR A 67 1.13 1.68 30.00
CA THR A 67 -0.02 1.98 30.86
C THR A 67 -0.49 3.43 30.75
N ASP A 68 0.36 4.32 30.25
CA ASP A 68 0.06 5.74 30.13
C ASP A 68 0.66 6.32 28.84
N LEU A 69 0.00 7.33 28.28
CA LEU A 69 0.40 8.04 27.06
C LEU A 69 0.28 9.54 27.26
N PHE A 70 1.36 10.24 26.90
CA PHE A 70 1.43 11.68 26.90
C PHE A 70 1.66 12.20 25.48
N VAL A 71 0.83 13.15 25.07
CA VAL A 71 0.91 13.86 23.78
C VAL A 71 1.01 15.34 24.08
N ALA A 72 2.05 15.99 23.58
CA ALA A 72 2.27 17.42 23.82
C ALA A 72 1.14 18.28 23.20
N ASP A 73 0.75 17.96 21.97
CA ASP A 73 -0.30 18.68 21.22
C ASP A 73 -1.18 17.71 20.39
N ASP A 74 -2.42 17.48 20.82
CA ASP A 74 -3.42 16.64 20.11
C ASP A 74 -3.91 17.26 18.78
N SER A 75 -3.82 18.58 18.68
CA SER A 75 -4.18 19.29 17.45
C SER A 75 -3.24 18.96 16.28
N ILE A 76 -2.00 18.56 16.56
CA ILE A 76 -0.96 18.23 15.58
C ILE A 76 -1.01 16.74 15.28
N ALA A 77 -0.94 15.89 16.30
CA ALA A 77 -1.05 14.44 16.16
C ALA A 77 -1.95 13.83 17.24
N ASP A 78 -2.82 12.92 16.82
CA ASP A 78 -3.73 12.16 17.68
C ASP A 78 -3.22 10.72 17.80
N VAL A 79 -3.36 10.12 18.99
CA VAL A 79 -2.88 8.77 19.25
C VAL A 79 -4.04 7.86 19.64
N GLN A 80 -4.23 6.80 18.86
CA GLN A 80 -5.25 5.79 19.13
C GLN A 80 -4.60 4.48 19.57
N VAL A 81 -4.98 4.04 20.76
CA VAL A 81 -4.49 2.78 21.33
C VAL A 81 -5.32 1.63 20.81
N ARG A 82 -4.69 0.72 20.06
CA ARG A 82 -5.33 -0.52 19.64
C ARG A 82 -5.10 -1.63 20.66
N SER A 83 -3.92 -1.67 21.26
CA SER A 83 -3.56 -2.57 22.35
C SER A 83 -2.45 -1.96 23.21
N PRO A 84 -2.14 -2.50 24.40
CA PRO A 84 -1.07 -1.99 25.26
C PRO A 84 0.32 -1.97 24.60
N THR A 85 0.52 -2.72 23.51
CA THR A 85 1.78 -2.79 22.76
C THR A 85 1.66 -2.24 21.34
N GLN A 86 0.48 -1.79 20.90
CA GLN A 86 0.26 -1.26 19.57
C GLN A 86 -0.58 0.01 19.60
N LEU A 87 -0.04 1.07 19.01
CA LEU A 87 -0.70 2.36 18.90
C LEU A 87 -0.59 2.92 17.49
N TYR A 88 -1.58 3.70 17.09
CA TYR A 88 -1.55 4.48 15.86
C TYR A 88 -1.32 5.94 16.19
N ILE A 89 -0.38 6.56 15.49
CA ILE A 89 -0.16 8.00 15.53
C ILE A 89 -0.68 8.59 14.23
N PHE A 90 -1.66 9.49 14.33
CA PHE A 90 -2.31 10.15 13.20
C PHE A 90 -1.82 11.59 13.09
N GLY A 91 -1.22 11.96 11.96
CA GLY A 91 -0.87 13.35 11.68
C GLY A 91 -2.10 14.15 11.23
N LYS A 92 -2.62 15.06 12.06
CA LYS A 92 -3.79 15.90 11.77
C LYS A 92 -3.42 17.24 11.15
N LYS A 93 -2.39 17.90 11.66
CA LYS A 93 -1.91 19.20 11.17
C LYS A 93 -0.40 19.20 11.02
N PRO A 94 0.15 19.95 10.05
CA PRO A 94 1.60 20.10 9.93
C PRO A 94 2.16 20.81 11.16
N GLY A 95 3.28 20.30 11.68
CA GLY A 95 3.88 20.77 12.93
C GLY A 95 4.79 19.73 13.56
N GLU A 96 5.37 20.07 14.71
CA GLU A 96 6.18 19.15 15.52
C GLU A 96 5.49 18.96 16.88
N THR A 97 5.34 17.72 17.30
CA THR A 97 4.78 17.36 18.62
C THR A 97 5.57 16.21 19.21
N THR A 98 5.51 16.03 20.52
CA THR A 98 6.20 14.93 21.20
C THR A 98 5.18 13.97 21.75
N VAL A 99 5.41 12.67 21.50
CA VAL A 99 4.60 11.58 22.01
C VAL A 99 5.47 10.69 22.87
N SER A 100 5.01 10.39 24.08
CA SER A 100 5.71 9.54 25.04
C SER A 100 4.76 8.51 25.63
N ALA A 101 5.21 7.26 25.74
CA ALA A 101 4.48 6.16 26.33
C ALA A 101 5.24 5.61 27.53
N THR A 102 4.54 5.38 28.63
CA THR A 102 5.13 5.00 29.92
C THR A 102 4.52 3.70 30.43
N ALA A 103 5.34 2.83 31.01
CA ALA A 103 4.93 1.56 31.63
C ALA A 103 4.58 1.72 33.10
N ARG A 104 3.97 0.66 33.67
CA ARG A 104 3.64 0.57 35.08
C ARG A 104 4.93 0.64 35.90
N GLY A 105 5.16 1.77 36.57
CA GLY A 105 6.40 2.09 37.27
C GLY A 105 7.12 3.36 36.81
N GLY A 106 6.57 4.09 35.84
CA GLY A 106 7.11 5.39 35.40
C GLY A 106 8.25 5.30 34.39
N ALA A 107 8.62 4.08 33.95
CA ALA A 107 9.62 3.89 32.92
C ALA A 107 9.07 4.24 31.53
N VAL A 108 9.75 5.14 30.81
CA VAL A 108 9.40 5.49 29.42
C VAL A 108 9.73 4.31 28.51
N VAL A 109 8.72 3.75 27.86
CA VAL A 109 8.84 2.61 26.93
C VAL A 109 9.09 3.10 25.51
N TYR A 110 8.57 4.28 25.18
CA TYR A 110 8.69 4.88 23.87
C TYR A 110 8.66 6.40 23.99
N ALA A 111 9.55 7.08 23.30
CA ALA A 111 9.51 8.52 23.13
C ALA A 111 9.92 8.86 21.70
N ALA A 112 9.13 9.68 21.04
CA ALA A 112 9.42 10.13 19.69
C ALA A 112 8.92 11.56 19.47
N THR A 113 9.71 12.30 18.69
CA THR A 113 9.31 13.60 18.17
C THR A 113 8.59 13.39 16.85
N VAL A 114 7.28 13.59 16.82
CA VAL A 114 6.45 13.43 15.63
C VAL A 114 6.50 14.71 14.82
N ARG A 115 7.07 14.63 13.62
CA ARG A 115 7.12 15.70 12.64
C ARG A 115 6.08 15.45 11.57
N VAL A 116 5.06 16.29 11.54
CA VAL A 116 3.99 16.20 10.55
C VAL A 116 4.31 17.11 9.36
N GLY A 117 4.63 16.50 8.23
CA GLY A 117 4.93 17.18 6.97
C GLY A 117 3.71 17.29 6.06
N ASN A 118 3.71 18.27 5.17
CA ASN A 118 2.65 18.40 4.17
C ASN A 118 2.78 17.31 3.10
N ASN A 119 1.69 16.61 2.76
CA ASN A 119 1.71 15.63 1.68
C ASN A 119 1.78 16.32 0.32
N LEU A 120 2.98 16.66 -0.13
CA LEU A 120 3.20 17.09 -1.50
C LEU A 120 3.28 15.83 -2.36
N GLU A 121 2.12 15.28 -2.70
CA GLU A 121 1.98 14.33 -3.81
C GLU A 121 2.36 15.12 -5.08
N ARG A 122 3.66 15.20 -5.33
CA ARG A 122 4.21 16.01 -6.40
C ARG A 122 3.74 15.37 -7.68
N TYR A 123 2.86 16.06 -8.40
CA TYR A 123 2.51 15.71 -9.77
C TYR A 123 3.81 15.46 -10.53
N ARG A 124 4.07 14.18 -10.83
CA ARG A 124 5.23 13.76 -11.63
C ARG A 124 4.75 13.79 -13.08
N PRO A 125 5.07 14.86 -13.85
CA PRO A 125 4.72 14.86 -15.25
C PRO A 125 5.37 13.65 -15.92
N PRO A 126 4.67 12.96 -16.82
CA PRO A 126 5.23 11.84 -17.54
C PRO A 126 6.48 12.30 -18.31
N PRO A 127 7.48 11.41 -18.45
CA PRO A 127 8.70 11.72 -19.17
C PRO A 127 8.39 12.17 -20.60
N ARG A 128 9.13 13.18 -21.07
CA ARG A 128 8.88 13.94 -22.32
C ARG A 128 8.71 13.05 -23.56
N TRP A 129 9.27 11.84 -23.56
CA TRP A 129 9.20 10.90 -24.69
C TRP A 129 7.77 10.45 -25.04
N ARG A 130 6.84 10.41 -24.08
CA ARG A 130 5.45 9.98 -24.36
C ARG A 130 4.61 11.02 -25.12
N ARG A 131 5.04 12.28 -25.17
CA ARG A 131 4.45 13.32 -26.03
C ARG A 131 4.87 13.19 -27.49
N ALA A 132 6.02 12.58 -27.76
CA ALA A 132 6.46 12.32 -29.13
C ALA A 132 5.72 11.13 -29.75
N ALA A 133 5.35 10.13 -28.95
CA ALA A 133 4.62 8.95 -29.42
C ALA A 133 3.15 9.23 -29.79
N SER A 134 2.57 10.36 -29.37
CA SER A 134 1.23 10.79 -29.81
C SER A 134 1.23 11.48 -31.18
N ALA A 135 2.39 11.87 -31.70
CA ALA A 135 2.52 12.21 -33.11
C ALA A 135 2.48 10.88 -33.89
N ARG A 136 1.27 10.47 -34.28
CA ARG A 136 1.09 9.28 -35.10
C ARG A 136 1.94 9.42 -36.37
N PRO A 137 2.68 8.38 -36.78
CA PRO A 137 3.29 8.33 -38.11
C PRO A 137 2.16 8.47 -39.14
N GLY A 138 2.12 9.58 -39.87
CA GLY A 138 1.08 9.85 -40.89
C GLY A 138 0.28 11.15 -40.73
N ASP A 139 0.69 12.10 -39.89
CA ASP A 139 0.02 13.40 -39.79
C ASP A 139 0.12 14.19 -41.13
N PRO A 140 -0.98 14.36 -41.88
CA PRO A 140 -0.96 15.00 -43.20
C PRO A 140 -0.61 16.50 -43.12
N ALA A 141 -0.67 17.10 -41.93
CA ALA A 141 -0.34 18.50 -41.71
C ALA A 141 1.15 18.82 -41.96
N ARG A 142 2.06 17.84 -41.79
CA ARG A 142 3.50 18.05 -42.07
C ARG A 142 3.89 17.82 -43.52
N LEU A 143 3.13 17.04 -44.29
CA LEU A 143 3.46 16.79 -45.70
C LEU A 143 3.23 18.03 -46.57
N ARG A 144 2.23 18.87 -46.24
CA ARG A 144 1.98 20.13 -46.97
C ARG A 144 3.04 21.20 -46.75
N ALA A 145 3.81 21.11 -45.67
CA ALA A 145 4.86 22.09 -45.34
C ALA A 145 6.22 21.80 -46.00
N ARG A 146 6.39 20.66 -46.69
CA ARG A 146 7.66 20.25 -47.32
C ARG A 146 7.70 20.37 -48.85
N CYS A 147 6.58 20.70 -49.48
CA CYS A 147 6.54 21.02 -50.91
C CYS A 147 6.28 22.52 -51.08
N GLY A 148 7.36 23.29 -51.07
CA GLY A 148 7.39 24.74 -51.30
C GLY A 148 8.80 25.16 -51.64
#